data_AF-A0A258BPM3-F1
#
_entry.id   AF-A0A258BPM3-F1
#
_cell.length_a   1.000
_cell.length_b   1.000
_cell.length_c   1.000
_cell.angle_alpha   90.00
_cell.angle_beta   90.00
_cell.angle_gamma   90.00
#
_symmetry.space_group_name_H-M   'P 1'
#
loop_
_entity.id
_entity.type
_entity.pdbx_description
1 polymer ?
#
loop_
_entity_poly.entity_id
_entity_poly.type
_entity_poly.pdbx_seq_one_letter_code
_entity_poly.pdbx_strand_id
1 'polypeptide(L)'
;DATLAELKLLHREYQNATVIGISDSGFHRRKPPYAWNYGINIHDADRLDIKRFGYHGISVEAAIDTLWDHGKLPPKVIVCHLGSGSSVTGIFHGRTIDTTMGYTPLEGVLMATRSGDISPGAVRALQRGLKLDDVALEHYLNQQSGLLGIGGTNDIRELIAREAEGDHFAHLALSTLIHTIHKAIGQMLVALNGVDLLVFTGTVGERSAYIRKRVVAHLEFCDFILDGTQNDACTNPIKMTSIAQAAVSKPIIVIPTNESLEIARHTAKLLAARESN
;
A
#
# COMPACT_ATOMS: atom_id res chain seq x y z
N ASP A 1 -21.01 6.83 -3.03
CA ASP A 1 -22.17 6.46 -3.88
C ASP A 1 -22.11 5.08 -4.54
N ALA A 2 -21.05 4.67 -5.23
CA ALA A 2 -21.00 3.36 -5.91
C ALA A 2 -21.17 2.14 -4.97
N THR A 3 -20.39 2.04 -3.89
CA THR A 3 -20.45 0.91 -2.93
C THR A 3 -21.81 0.79 -2.25
N LEU A 4 -22.46 1.92 -1.94
CA LEU A 4 -23.78 1.92 -1.32
C LEU A 4 -24.87 1.49 -2.34
N ALA A 5 -24.71 1.87 -3.61
CA ALA A 5 -25.60 1.41 -4.68
C ALA A 5 -25.45 -0.11 -4.91
N GLU A 6 -24.23 -0.62 -4.91
CA GLU A 6 -23.95 -2.05 -5.01
C GLU A 6 -24.54 -2.83 -3.83
N LEU A 7 -24.36 -2.35 -2.59
CA LEU A 7 -24.95 -2.97 -1.41
C LEU A 7 -26.48 -3.05 -1.51
N LYS A 8 -27.13 -1.96 -1.95
CA LYS A 8 -28.58 -1.92 -2.17
C LYS A 8 -29.02 -2.93 -3.23
N LEU A 9 -28.24 -3.08 -4.30
CA LEU A 9 -28.50 -4.04 -5.37
C LEU A 9 -28.35 -5.48 -4.87
N LEU A 10 -27.26 -5.79 -4.14
CA LEU A 10 -27.05 -7.10 -3.55
C LEU A 10 -28.19 -7.49 -2.61
N HIS A 11 -28.67 -6.56 -1.78
CA HIS A 11 -29.79 -6.81 -0.88
C HIS A 11 -31.11 -7.05 -1.61
N ARG A 12 -31.30 -6.40 -2.77
CA ARG A 12 -32.49 -6.58 -3.61
C ARG A 12 -32.49 -7.94 -4.33
N GLU A 13 -31.36 -8.32 -4.93
CA GLU A 13 -31.24 -9.54 -5.74
C GLU A 13 -31.10 -10.80 -4.87
N TYR A 14 -30.44 -10.69 -3.71
CA TYR A 14 -30.18 -11.82 -2.81
C TYR A 14 -30.86 -11.64 -1.45
N GLN A 15 -32.20 -11.60 -1.47
CA GLN A 15 -33.04 -11.27 -0.29
C GLN A 15 -32.80 -12.15 0.95
N ASN A 16 -32.37 -13.40 0.74
CA ASN A 16 -32.12 -14.36 1.82
C ASN A 16 -30.63 -14.53 2.14
N ALA A 17 -29.73 -13.86 1.41
CA ALA A 17 -28.30 -13.95 1.67
C ALA A 17 -27.89 -12.94 2.74
N THR A 18 -27.06 -13.38 3.68
CA THR A 18 -26.38 -12.44 4.58
C THR A 18 -25.29 -11.71 3.81
N VAL A 19 -25.39 -10.38 3.73
CA VAL A 19 -24.36 -9.53 3.12
C VAL A 19 -23.46 -8.97 4.21
N ILE A 20 -22.14 -9.16 4.06
CA ILE A 20 -21.11 -8.71 5.01
C ILE A 20 -20.22 -7.70 4.31
N GLY A 21 -20.11 -6.49 4.88
CA GLY A 21 -19.19 -5.47 4.42
C GLY A 21 -17.85 -5.60 5.14
N ILE A 22 -16.78 -5.84 4.38
CA ILE A 22 -15.40 -5.83 4.90
C ILE A 22 -14.73 -4.54 4.45
N SER A 23 -14.29 -3.73 5.41
CA SER A 23 -13.64 -2.45 5.14
C SER A 23 -12.15 -2.66 4.94
N ASP A 24 -11.62 -2.09 3.85
CA ASP A 24 -10.18 -2.11 3.57
C ASP A 24 -9.36 -1.29 4.57
N SER A 25 -9.98 -0.36 5.30
CA SER A 25 -9.35 0.36 6.41
C SER A 25 -9.44 -0.39 7.75
N GLY A 26 -10.20 -1.49 7.80
CA GLY A 26 -10.56 -2.20 9.03
C GLY A 26 -9.36 -2.72 9.81
N PHE A 27 -8.32 -3.20 9.11
CA PHE A 27 -7.09 -3.68 9.73
C PHE A 27 -6.34 -2.56 10.48
N HIS A 28 -6.34 -1.34 9.93
CA HIS A 28 -5.66 -0.18 10.50
C HIS A 28 -6.42 0.48 11.66
N ARG A 29 -7.58 -0.06 12.07
CA ARG A 29 -8.37 0.48 13.19
C ARG A 29 -7.63 0.42 14.54
N ARG A 30 -6.57 -0.40 14.63
CA ARG A 30 -5.78 -0.60 15.85
C ARG A 30 -4.54 0.31 15.92
N LYS A 31 -4.41 1.28 15.00
CA LYS A 31 -3.39 2.33 15.07
C LYS A 31 -3.44 3.06 16.42
N PRO A 32 -2.29 3.44 17.00
CA PRO A 32 -2.24 4.24 18.21
C PRO A 32 -2.94 5.60 17.98
N PRO A 33 -3.57 6.20 19.00
CA PRO A 33 -4.37 7.42 18.84
C PRO A 33 -3.64 8.58 18.15
N TYR A 34 -2.32 8.71 18.37
CA TYR A 34 -1.51 9.77 17.75
C TYR A 34 -1.34 9.62 16.24
N ALA A 35 -1.50 8.41 15.69
CA ALA A 35 -1.33 8.12 14.27
C ALA A 35 -2.61 8.37 13.43
N TRP A 36 -3.70 8.78 14.05
CA TRP A 36 -4.98 9.05 13.35
C TRP A 36 -5.14 10.49 12.89
N ASN A 37 -4.42 11.44 13.50
CA ASN A 37 -4.72 12.85 13.38
C ASN A 37 -3.83 13.53 12.34
N TYR A 38 -4.41 14.45 11.58
CA TYR A 38 -3.67 15.49 10.89
C TYR A 38 -3.38 16.66 11.84
N GLY A 39 -2.38 17.47 11.50
CA GLY A 39 -2.03 18.70 12.23
C GLY A 39 -3.04 19.84 12.02
N ILE A 40 -4.33 19.59 12.22
CA ILE A 40 -5.44 20.56 12.14
C ILE A 40 -6.19 20.61 13.48
N ASN A 41 -7.16 21.53 13.62
CA ASN A 41 -7.97 21.62 14.83
C ASN A 41 -8.69 20.28 15.11
N ILE A 42 -8.47 19.73 16.32
CA ILE A 42 -8.97 18.39 16.66
C ILE A 42 -10.50 18.31 16.68
N HIS A 43 -11.19 19.38 17.11
CA HIS A 43 -12.66 19.40 17.14
C HIS A 43 -13.26 19.47 15.74
N ASP A 44 -12.63 20.19 14.82
CA ASP A 44 -13.05 20.20 13.42
C ASP A 44 -12.78 18.85 12.75
N ALA A 45 -11.61 18.25 13.00
CA ALA A 45 -11.27 16.93 12.50
C ALA A 45 -12.26 15.86 12.97
N ASP A 46 -12.61 15.85 14.26
CA ASP A 46 -13.57 14.89 14.84
C ASP A 46 -14.98 15.11 14.28
N ARG A 47 -15.43 16.36 14.20
CA ARG A 47 -16.78 16.70 13.70
C ARG A 47 -16.96 16.36 12.21
N LEU A 48 -15.88 16.46 11.43
CA LEU A 48 -15.89 16.22 9.99
C LEU A 48 -15.34 14.83 9.60
N ASP A 49 -14.97 14.00 10.59
CA ASP A 49 -14.36 12.68 10.41
C ASP A 49 -13.08 12.68 9.56
N ILE A 50 -12.28 13.75 9.66
CA ILE A 50 -11.02 13.90 8.91
C ILE A 50 -9.90 13.20 9.67
N LYS A 51 -9.67 11.93 9.32
CA LYS A 51 -8.67 11.07 9.96
C LYS A 51 -7.78 10.34 8.95
N ARG A 52 -6.61 9.89 9.40
CA ARG A 52 -5.74 8.98 8.66
C ARG A 52 -6.28 7.55 8.76
N PHE A 53 -7.25 7.20 7.91
CA PHE A 53 -7.84 5.86 7.90
C PHE A 53 -6.83 4.79 7.46
N GLY A 54 -6.18 5.02 6.32
CA GLY A 54 -5.32 4.03 5.66
C GLY A 54 -6.12 2.97 4.88
N TYR A 55 -5.46 2.37 3.88
CA TYR A 55 -6.05 1.38 2.97
C TYR A 55 -5.02 0.30 2.61
N HIS A 56 -5.43 -0.68 1.81
CA HIS A 56 -4.80 -1.98 1.63
C HIS A 56 -4.74 -2.81 2.91
N GLY A 57 -5.63 -2.55 3.87
CA GLY A 57 -5.65 -3.25 5.14
C GLY A 57 -5.94 -4.74 4.97
N ILE A 58 -6.79 -5.13 4.01
CA ILE A 58 -7.08 -6.55 3.75
C ILE A 58 -5.82 -7.27 3.22
N SER A 59 -5.11 -6.65 2.28
CA SER A 59 -3.84 -7.21 1.75
C SER A 59 -2.76 -7.30 2.82
N VAL A 60 -2.61 -6.24 3.62
CA VAL A 60 -1.63 -6.23 4.72
C VAL A 60 -1.99 -7.28 5.76
N GLU A 61 -3.26 -7.42 6.14
CA GLU A 61 -3.73 -8.46 7.05
C GLU A 61 -3.42 -9.86 6.51
N ALA A 62 -3.72 -10.13 5.24
CA ALA A 62 -3.42 -11.41 4.60
C ALA A 62 -1.91 -11.75 4.65
N ALA A 63 -1.04 -10.76 4.47
CA ALA A 63 0.41 -10.94 4.58
C ALA A 63 0.85 -11.22 6.02
N ILE A 64 0.28 -10.52 7.00
CA ILE A 64 0.56 -10.73 8.42
C ILE A 64 0.05 -12.09 8.91
N ASP A 65 -1.15 -12.49 8.51
CA ASP A 65 -1.72 -13.80 8.84
C ASP A 65 -0.91 -14.93 8.20
N THR A 66 -0.44 -14.76 6.95
CA THR A 66 0.46 -15.73 6.32
C THR A 66 1.75 -15.91 7.13
N LEU A 67 2.34 -14.82 7.64
CA LEU A 67 3.53 -14.89 8.50
C LEU A 67 3.22 -15.56 9.83
N TRP A 68 2.07 -15.25 10.44
CA TRP A 68 1.60 -15.84 11.69
C TRP A 68 1.40 -17.36 11.55
N ASP A 69 0.68 -17.79 10.52
CA ASP A 69 0.36 -19.19 10.23
C ASP A 69 1.62 -20.04 10.04
N HIS A 70 2.71 -19.44 9.54
CA HIS A 70 4.01 -20.11 9.38
C HIS A 70 4.94 -19.98 10.59
N GLY A 71 4.53 -19.31 11.66
CA GLY A 71 5.38 -19.04 12.82
C GLY A 71 6.58 -18.13 12.51
N LYS A 72 6.44 -17.24 11.52
CA LYS A 72 7.50 -16.35 11.01
C LYS A 72 7.22 -14.87 11.18
N LEU A 73 6.23 -14.47 11.99
CA LEU A 73 5.95 -13.06 12.26
C LEU A 73 6.88 -12.51 13.36
N PRO A 74 7.85 -11.63 13.04
CA PRO A 74 8.64 -10.96 14.06
C PRO A 74 7.89 -9.74 14.64
N PRO A 75 8.42 -9.09 15.69
CA PRO A 75 7.81 -7.91 16.29
C PRO A 75 7.63 -6.73 15.35
N LYS A 76 8.63 -6.37 14.52
CA LYS A 76 8.60 -5.18 13.67
C LYS A 76 8.66 -5.54 12.19
N VAL A 77 7.57 -5.30 11.48
CA VAL A 77 7.45 -5.60 10.05
C VAL A 77 7.11 -4.33 9.28
N ILE A 78 7.78 -4.12 8.16
CA ILE A 78 7.37 -3.14 7.16
C ILE A 78 6.78 -3.90 5.98
N VAL A 79 5.53 -3.60 5.63
CA VAL A 79 4.85 -4.18 4.48
C VAL A 79 4.75 -3.15 3.37
N CYS A 80 5.41 -3.42 2.25
CA CYS A 80 5.31 -2.68 1.00
C CYS A 80 4.26 -3.36 0.10
N HIS A 81 3.02 -2.89 0.17
CA HIS A 81 2.01 -3.24 -0.83
C HIS A 81 2.22 -2.37 -2.06
N LEU A 82 2.74 -2.95 -3.14
CA LEU A 82 3.08 -2.24 -4.36
C LEU A 82 2.23 -2.76 -5.53
N GLY A 83 1.42 -1.88 -6.11
CA GLY A 83 0.48 -2.16 -7.19
C GLY A 83 0.13 -0.90 -7.96
N SER A 84 -1.02 -0.90 -8.64
CA SER A 84 -1.55 0.33 -9.27
C SER A 84 -1.84 1.42 -8.23
N GLY A 85 -2.39 1.01 -7.08
CA GLY A 85 -2.27 1.71 -5.80
C GLY A 85 -1.11 1.13 -5.00
N SER A 86 -0.40 1.96 -4.24
CA SER A 86 0.74 1.52 -3.43
C SER A 86 0.71 2.16 -2.04
N SER A 87 1.08 1.39 -1.02
CA SER A 87 1.21 1.88 0.36
C SER A 87 2.32 1.15 1.09
N VAL A 88 2.92 1.82 2.07
CA VAL A 88 3.86 1.20 3.01
C VAL A 88 3.23 1.25 4.41
N THR A 89 3.22 0.12 5.11
CA THR A 89 2.61 -0.01 6.43
C THR A 89 3.62 -0.52 7.44
N GLY A 90 3.73 0.16 8.57
CA GLY A 90 4.51 -0.30 9.72
C GLY A 90 3.64 -1.14 10.66
N ILE A 91 4.13 -2.31 11.04
CA ILE A 91 3.43 -3.28 11.88
C ILE A 91 4.26 -3.59 13.11
N PHE A 92 3.67 -3.45 14.29
CA PHE A 92 4.25 -3.82 15.58
C PHE A 92 3.40 -4.92 16.24
N HIS A 93 3.97 -6.10 16.44
CA HIS A 93 3.30 -7.31 16.96
C HIS A 93 1.96 -7.61 16.26
N GLY A 94 1.98 -7.62 14.93
CA GLY A 94 0.80 -7.92 14.10
C GLY A 94 -0.26 -6.81 14.07
N ARG A 95 0.03 -5.61 14.58
CA ARG A 95 -0.88 -4.45 14.56
C ARG A 95 -0.26 -3.27 13.83
N THR A 96 -1.05 -2.54 13.06
CA THR A 96 -0.59 -1.30 12.42
C THR A 96 -0.15 -0.27 13.46
N ILE A 97 1.08 0.23 13.33
CA ILE A 97 1.54 1.43 14.04
C ILE A 97 1.27 2.68 13.21
N ASP A 98 1.49 2.60 11.88
CA ASP A 98 1.25 3.68 10.94
C ASP A 98 1.16 3.13 9.50
N THR A 99 0.62 3.92 8.57
CA THR A 99 0.53 3.62 7.13
C THR A 99 0.55 4.89 6.30
N THR A 100 1.06 4.80 5.07
CA THR A 100 1.28 5.98 4.21
C THR A 100 -0.01 6.60 3.68
N MET A 101 -1.04 5.79 3.41
CA MET A 101 -2.33 6.35 2.98
C MET A 101 -3.07 6.95 4.17
N GLY A 102 -3.76 8.06 3.95
CA GLY A 102 -4.43 8.81 5.01
C GLY A 102 -5.95 8.81 4.87
N TYR A 103 -6.52 10.00 4.74
CA TYR A 103 -7.96 10.23 4.62
C TYR A 103 -8.55 9.62 3.35
N THR A 104 -7.77 9.64 2.27
CA THR A 104 -8.10 8.96 1.02
C THR A 104 -6.91 8.13 0.55
N PRO A 105 -7.10 7.21 -0.42
CA PRO A 105 -6.02 6.45 -1.04
C PRO A 105 -5.05 7.30 -1.90
N LEU A 106 -5.21 8.62 -1.94
CA LEU A 106 -4.34 9.52 -2.70
C LEU A 106 -3.04 9.83 -1.97
N GLU A 107 -3.08 9.91 -0.64
CA GLU A 107 -1.91 10.28 0.18
C GLU A 107 -0.84 9.19 0.22
N GLY A 108 0.41 9.61 0.35
CA GLY A 108 1.56 8.75 0.56
C GLY A 108 2.43 8.61 -0.68
N VAL A 109 2.70 7.37 -1.05
CA VAL A 109 3.61 7.03 -2.15
C VAL A 109 3.00 7.43 -3.48
N LEU A 110 3.84 7.87 -4.42
CA LEU A 110 3.44 8.04 -5.81
C LEU A 110 2.95 6.69 -6.38
N MET A 111 1.90 6.70 -7.20
CA MET A 111 1.29 5.46 -7.71
C MET A 111 1.15 5.49 -9.24
N ALA A 112 0.42 4.55 -9.83
CA ALA A 112 0.32 4.43 -11.28
C ALA A 112 -0.31 5.67 -11.94
N THR A 113 -1.41 6.18 -11.36
CA THR A 113 -2.13 7.37 -11.84
C THR A 113 -2.39 8.42 -10.76
N ARG A 114 -2.08 8.09 -9.50
CA ARG A 114 -2.29 8.96 -8.34
C ARG A 114 -1.01 9.72 -8.01
N SER A 115 -1.14 10.98 -7.62
CA SER A 115 0.00 11.85 -7.32
C SER A 115 0.84 11.36 -6.14
N GLY A 116 0.23 10.70 -5.16
CA GLY A 116 0.83 10.60 -3.84
C GLY A 116 0.81 11.96 -3.14
N ASP A 117 1.72 12.13 -2.18
CA ASP A 117 1.88 13.38 -1.42
C ASP A 117 2.17 14.59 -2.32
N ILE A 118 1.36 15.63 -2.17
CA ILE A 118 1.56 16.93 -2.80
C ILE A 118 1.15 18.04 -1.82
N SER A 119 1.91 19.15 -1.80
CA SER A 119 1.60 20.29 -0.94
C SER A 119 0.24 20.89 -1.29
N PRO A 120 -0.62 21.22 -0.31
CA PRO A 120 -1.88 21.92 -0.57
C PRO A 120 -1.70 23.24 -1.34
N GLY A 121 -0.58 23.94 -1.13
CA GLY A 121 -0.26 25.15 -1.90
C GLY A 121 -0.02 24.87 -3.39
N ALA A 122 0.65 23.76 -3.70
CA ALA A 122 0.87 23.31 -5.07
C ALA A 122 -0.44 22.84 -5.73
N VAL A 123 -1.29 22.11 -5.00
CA VAL A 123 -2.63 21.73 -5.46
C VAL A 123 -3.45 22.96 -5.85
N ARG A 124 -3.43 24.03 -5.02
CA ARG A 124 -4.14 25.27 -5.33
C ARG A 124 -3.52 26.04 -6.50
N ALA A 125 -2.19 26.03 -6.64
CA ALA A 125 -1.53 26.64 -7.79
C ALA A 125 -1.89 25.93 -9.09
N LEU A 126 -1.90 24.59 -9.09
CA LEU A 126 -2.34 23.74 -10.19
C LEU A 126 -3.79 24.03 -10.57
N GLN A 127 -4.70 24.01 -9.59
CA GLN A 127 -6.12 24.28 -9.80
C GLN A 127 -6.34 25.62 -10.49
N ARG A 128 -5.69 26.69 -10.02
CA ARG A 128 -5.78 28.03 -10.64
C ARG A 128 -5.14 28.08 -12.02
N GLY A 129 -3.95 27.50 -12.18
CA GLY A 129 -3.20 27.54 -13.43
C GLY A 129 -3.91 26.82 -14.58
N LEU A 130 -4.55 25.68 -14.27
CA LEU A 130 -5.30 24.88 -15.25
C LEU A 130 -6.80 25.20 -15.26
N LYS A 131 -7.27 26.12 -14.41
CA LYS A 131 -8.69 26.48 -14.24
C LYS A 131 -9.59 25.27 -13.99
N LEU A 132 -9.12 24.34 -13.16
CA LEU A 132 -9.87 23.14 -12.79
C LEU A 132 -10.91 23.48 -11.73
N ASP A 133 -12.12 22.97 -11.88
CA ASP A 133 -13.06 22.87 -10.76
C ASP A 133 -12.62 21.74 -9.79
N ASP A 134 -13.35 21.56 -8.69
CA ASP A 134 -12.98 20.60 -7.65
C ASP A 134 -13.02 19.15 -8.15
N VAL A 135 -13.96 18.82 -9.05
CA VAL A 135 -14.09 17.46 -9.64
C VAL A 135 -12.95 17.17 -10.60
N ALA A 136 -12.63 18.12 -11.47
CA ALA A 136 -11.53 18.01 -12.42
C ALA A 136 -10.17 17.97 -11.70
N LEU A 137 -10.02 18.69 -10.59
CA LEU A 137 -8.83 18.61 -9.75
C LEU A 137 -8.68 17.23 -9.10
N GLU A 138 -9.75 16.69 -8.52
CA GLU A 138 -9.74 15.34 -7.95
C GLU A 138 -9.40 14.29 -9.02
N HIS A 139 -10.00 14.41 -10.20
CA HIS A 139 -9.70 13.54 -11.34
C HIS A 139 -8.23 13.65 -11.76
N TYR A 140 -7.70 14.88 -11.88
CA TYR A 140 -6.30 15.10 -12.24
C TYR A 140 -5.35 14.40 -11.26
N LEU A 141 -5.57 14.59 -9.95
CA LEU A 141 -4.72 14.02 -8.91
C LEU A 141 -4.83 12.50 -8.81
N ASN A 142 -5.99 11.91 -9.13
CA ASN A 142 -6.22 10.47 -9.01
C ASN A 142 -5.96 9.66 -10.29
N GLN A 143 -6.14 10.27 -11.46
CA GLN A 143 -6.22 9.55 -12.74
C GLN A 143 -5.22 10.05 -13.80
N GLN A 144 -4.62 11.23 -13.63
CA GLN A 144 -3.72 11.84 -14.62
C GLN A 144 -2.32 12.15 -14.05
N SER A 145 -2.05 11.71 -12.83
CA SER A 145 -0.81 11.99 -12.10
C SER A 145 0.06 10.73 -12.00
N GLY A 146 0.99 10.69 -11.06
CA GLY A 146 1.79 9.51 -10.76
C GLY A 146 2.73 9.11 -11.90
N LEU A 147 2.90 7.81 -12.11
CA LEU A 147 3.72 7.27 -13.21
C LEU A 147 3.21 7.77 -14.57
N LEU A 148 1.90 7.80 -14.77
CA LEU A 148 1.28 8.34 -15.99
C LEU A 148 1.64 9.80 -16.21
N GLY A 149 1.50 10.63 -15.18
CA GLY A 149 1.77 12.07 -15.28
C GLY A 149 3.24 12.41 -15.57
N ILE A 150 4.19 11.58 -15.11
CA ILE A 150 5.63 11.84 -15.29
C ILE A 150 6.16 11.13 -16.54
N GLY A 151 5.84 9.84 -16.71
CA GLY A 151 6.40 8.96 -17.73
C GLY A 151 5.49 8.75 -18.95
N GLY A 152 4.27 9.27 -18.94
CA GLY A 152 3.31 9.15 -20.06
C GLY A 152 2.57 7.81 -20.14
N THR A 153 2.81 6.88 -19.20
CA THR A 153 2.11 5.60 -19.10
C THR A 153 2.00 5.17 -17.64
N ASN A 154 0.93 4.45 -17.30
CA ASN A 154 0.74 3.88 -15.97
C ASN A 154 1.27 2.43 -15.88
N ASP A 155 1.75 1.84 -16.98
CA ASP A 155 2.32 0.49 -17.00
C ASP A 155 3.83 0.54 -16.68
N ILE A 156 4.17 -0.02 -15.52
CA ILE A 156 5.56 -0.05 -15.05
C ILE A 156 6.47 -0.89 -15.95
N ARG A 157 5.94 -1.88 -16.67
CA ARG A 157 6.72 -2.73 -17.58
C ARG A 157 7.17 -1.94 -18.80
N GLU A 158 6.29 -1.10 -19.32
CA GLU A 158 6.58 -0.19 -20.43
C GLU A 158 7.64 0.84 -20.00
N LEU A 159 7.50 1.43 -18.81
CA LEU A 159 8.51 2.36 -18.27
C LEU A 159 9.88 1.70 -18.12
N ILE A 160 9.94 0.45 -17.64
CA ILE A 160 11.22 -0.28 -17.49
C ILE A 160 11.87 -0.51 -18.86
N ALA A 161 11.09 -0.90 -19.87
CA ALA A 161 11.59 -1.08 -21.24
C ALA A 161 12.12 0.24 -21.82
N ARG A 162 11.35 1.32 -21.68
CA ARG A 162 11.72 2.66 -22.16
C ARG A 162 12.95 3.22 -21.43
N GLU A 163 13.06 3.00 -20.12
CA GLU A 163 14.25 3.38 -19.34
C GLU A 163 15.51 2.64 -19.85
N ALA A 164 15.39 1.36 -20.19
CA ALA A 164 16.49 0.58 -20.78
C ALA A 164 16.91 1.09 -22.18
N GLU A 165 15.99 1.71 -22.91
CA GLU A 165 16.25 2.38 -24.20
C GLU A 165 16.74 3.83 -24.06
N GLY A 166 16.88 4.33 -22.82
CA GLY A 166 17.40 5.68 -22.54
C GLY A 166 16.35 6.79 -22.44
N ASP A 167 15.05 6.45 -22.32
CA ASP A 167 13.99 7.43 -22.10
C ASP A 167 14.14 8.12 -20.73
N HIS A 168 14.42 9.43 -20.78
CA HIS A 168 14.60 10.27 -19.60
C HIS A 168 13.36 10.35 -18.71
N PHE A 169 12.16 10.45 -19.29
CA PHE A 169 10.93 10.56 -18.52
C PHE A 169 10.54 9.23 -17.88
N ALA A 170 10.83 8.11 -18.55
CA ALA A 170 10.65 6.79 -17.96
C ALA A 170 11.59 6.59 -16.75
N HIS A 171 12.87 6.95 -16.89
CA HIS A 171 13.83 6.95 -15.79
C HIS A 171 13.37 7.84 -14.62
N LEU A 172 12.92 9.06 -14.94
CA LEU A 172 12.46 10.01 -13.93
C LEU A 172 11.22 9.49 -13.18
N ALA A 173 10.24 8.92 -13.87
CA ALA A 173 9.04 8.36 -13.27
C ALA A 173 9.37 7.21 -12.30
N LEU A 174 10.20 6.25 -12.74
CA LEU A 174 10.62 5.13 -11.91
C LEU A 174 11.48 5.58 -10.72
N SER A 175 12.41 6.51 -10.93
CA SER A 175 13.25 7.05 -9.86
C SER A 175 12.44 7.82 -8.83
N THR A 176 11.43 8.58 -9.27
CA THR A 176 10.51 9.30 -8.37
C THR A 176 9.66 8.32 -7.55
N LEU A 177 9.12 7.26 -8.19
CA LEU A 177 8.42 6.19 -7.48
C LEU A 177 9.30 5.57 -6.39
N ILE A 178 10.49 5.10 -6.74
CA ILE A 178 11.43 4.48 -5.80
C ILE A 178 11.78 5.43 -4.65
N HIS A 179 12.05 6.70 -4.94
CA HIS A 179 12.35 7.70 -3.93
C HIS A 179 11.19 7.89 -2.93
N THR A 180 9.94 7.95 -3.41
CA THR A 180 8.77 8.06 -2.52
C THR A 180 8.58 6.80 -1.67
N ILE A 181 8.88 5.61 -2.19
CA ILE A 181 8.88 4.36 -1.43
C ILE A 181 9.96 4.40 -0.34
N HIS A 182 11.19 4.86 -0.65
CA HIS A 182 12.26 4.99 0.34
C HIS A 182 11.88 5.95 1.47
N LYS A 183 11.29 7.10 1.15
CA LYS A 183 10.78 8.04 2.17
C LYS A 183 9.73 7.38 3.07
N ALA A 184 8.79 6.65 2.47
CA ALA A 184 7.75 5.93 3.20
C ALA A 184 8.32 4.84 4.12
N ILE A 185 9.28 4.04 3.63
CA ILE A 185 9.99 3.05 4.45
C ILE A 185 10.73 3.75 5.60
N GLY A 186 11.38 4.89 5.35
CA GLY A 186 12.03 5.72 6.37
C GLY A 186 11.08 6.18 7.48
N GLN A 187 9.87 6.62 7.11
CA GLN A 187 8.83 6.97 8.09
C GLN A 187 8.47 5.77 8.97
N MET A 188 8.22 4.59 8.37
CA MET A 188 7.86 3.38 9.10
C MET A 188 9.01 2.85 9.97
N LEU A 189 10.26 2.94 9.48
CA LEU A 189 11.47 2.58 10.22
C LEU A 189 11.57 3.37 11.53
N VAL A 190 11.37 4.68 11.47
CA VAL A 190 11.44 5.54 12.65
C VAL A 190 10.23 5.29 13.56
N ALA A 191 9.02 5.17 13.00
CA ALA A 191 7.81 4.89 13.78
C ALA A 191 7.87 3.57 14.55
N LEU A 192 8.55 2.56 13.99
CA LEU A 192 8.76 1.25 14.62
C LEU A 192 10.01 1.19 15.52
N ASN A 193 10.86 2.23 15.49
CA ASN A 193 12.19 2.22 16.09
C ASN A 193 13.03 1.02 15.58
N GLY A 194 13.19 0.92 14.27
CA GLY A 194 13.87 -0.18 13.58
C GLY A 194 12.89 -1.14 12.89
N VAL A 195 13.43 -2.24 12.35
CA VAL A 195 12.65 -3.24 11.62
C VAL A 195 13.38 -4.58 11.63
N ASP A 196 12.59 -5.65 11.68
CA ASP A 196 13.06 -7.03 11.72
C ASP A 196 12.79 -7.76 10.38
N LEU A 197 11.78 -7.33 9.62
CA LEU A 197 11.37 -7.95 8.36
C LEU A 197 10.80 -6.93 7.38
N LEU A 198 11.21 -7.02 6.12
CA LEU A 198 10.63 -6.30 4.99
C LEU A 198 9.79 -7.26 4.14
N VAL A 199 8.53 -6.91 3.90
CA VAL A 199 7.61 -7.69 3.07
C VAL A 199 7.25 -6.92 1.81
N PHE A 200 7.28 -7.60 0.66
CA PHE A 200 6.70 -7.13 -0.59
C PHE A 200 5.43 -7.93 -0.91
N THR A 201 4.36 -7.23 -1.26
CA THR A 201 3.12 -7.82 -1.74
C THR A 201 2.46 -6.89 -2.77
N GLY A 202 1.34 -7.31 -3.36
CA GLY A 202 0.68 -6.58 -4.42
C GLY A 202 1.35 -6.82 -5.77
N THR A 203 0.62 -6.53 -6.86
CA THR A 203 1.03 -6.94 -8.22
C THR A 203 2.46 -6.54 -8.60
N VAL A 204 2.88 -5.30 -8.31
CA VAL A 204 4.25 -4.83 -8.60
C VAL A 204 5.24 -5.44 -7.61
N GLY A 205 4.90 -5.50 -6.33
CA GLY A 205 5.76 -6.06 -5.29
C GLY A 205 6.06 -7.55 -5.51
N GLU A 206 5.08 -8.29 -6.03
CA GLU A 206 5.19 -9.72 -6.32
C GLU A 206 5.93 -10.00 -7.63
N ARG A 207 5.66 -9.21 -8.67
CA ARG A 207 6.08 -9.56 -10.05
C ARG A 207 7.31 -8.82 -10.55
N SER A 208 7.64 -7.67 -9.96
CA SER A 208 8.74 -6.84 -10.45
C SER A 208 10.00 -6.98 -9.60
N ALA A 209 10.83 -7.96 -9.97
CA ALA A 209 12.19 -8.11 -9.43
C ALA A 209 13.01 -6.83 -9.55
N TYR A 210 12.84 -6.10 -10.66
CA TYR A 210 13.50 -4.82 -10.92
C TYR A 210 13.18 -3.75 -9.88
N ILE A 211 11.89 -3.58 -9.55
CA ILE A 211 11.45 -2.59 -8.55
C ILE A 211 11.91 -2.98 -7.16
N ARG A 212 11.75 -4.25 -6.76
CA ARG A 212 12.26 -4.73 -5.46
C ARG A 212 13.75 -4.49 -5.31
N LYS A 213 14.54 -4.75 -6.37
CA LYS A 213 15.97 -4.50 -6.38
C LYS A 213 16.30 -3.03 -6.11
N ARG A 214 15.62 -2.10 -6.78
CA ARG A 214 15.81 -0.66 -6.58
C ARG A 214 15.34 -0.18 -5.19
N VAL A 215 14.26 -0.76 -4.66
CA VAL A 215 13.81 -0.45 -3.29
C VAL A 215 14.84 -0.92 -2.27
N VAL A 216 15.31 -2.17 -2.35
CA VAL A 216 16.25 -2.74 -1.37
C VAL A 216 17.65 -2.13 -1.45
N ALA A 217 18.09 -1.66 -2.62
CA ALA A 217 19.42 -1.08 -2.82
C ALA A 217 19.78 0.09 -1.89
N HIS A 218 18.81 0.75 -1.27
CA HIS A 218 19.06 1.84 -0.31
C HIS A 218 18.79 1.45 1.15
N LEU A 219 18.67 0.16 1.45
CA LEU A 219 18.29 -0.36 2.77
C LEU A 219 19.39 -1.18 3.46
N GLU A 220 20.61 -1.21 2.90
CA GLU A 220 21.76 -1.90 3.48
C GLU A 220 22.12 -1.38 4.88
N PHE A 221 21.91 -0.09 5.15
CA PHE A 221 22.13 0.51 6.47
C PHE A 221 21.20 -0.05 7.57
N CYS A 222 20.14 -0.76 7.19
CA CYS A 222 19.22 -1.48 8.06
C CYS A 222 19.43 -3.00 8.01
N ASP A 223 20.53 -3.46 7.43
CA ASP A 223 20.90 -4.86 7.21
C ASP A 223 19.98 -5.61 6.23
N PHE A 224 19.34 -4.91 5.29
CA PHE A 224 18.61 -5.57 4.19
C PHE A 224 19.48 -5.67 2.94
N ILE A 225 19.97 -6.87 2.69
CA ILE A 225 20.80 -7.24 1.55
C ILE A 225 20.03 -8.26 0.69
N LEU A 226 19.87 -7.96 -0.59
CA LEU A 226 19.10 -8.75 -1.53
C LEU A 226 19.93 -9.90 -2.11
N ASP A 227 19.36 -11.10 -2.16
CA ASP A 227 19.86 -12.16 -3.03
C ASP A 227 19.35 -11.92 -4.45
N GLY A 228 20.24 -11.47 -5.34
CA GLY A 228 19.88 -11.13 -6.72
C GLY A 228 19.29 -12.32 -7.48
N THR A 229 19.83 -13.52 -7.32
CA THR A 229 19.36 -14.72 -8.02
C THR A 229 17.96 -15.11 -7.56
N GLN A 230 17.73 -15.13 -6.24
CA GLN A 230 16.40 -15.44 -5.68
C GLN A 230 15.37 -14.36 -6.04
N ASN A 231 15.78 -13.09 -6.03
CA ASN A 231 14.91 -11.98 -6.42
C ASN A 231 14.49 -12.08 -7.89
N ASP A 232 15.43 -12.34 -8.80
CA ASP A 232 15.18 -12.40 -10.24
C ASP A 232 14.33 -13.62 -10.62
N ALA A 233 14.45 -14.72 -9.88
CA ALA A 233 13.58 -15.90 -10.03
C ALA A 233 12.14 -15.68 -9.51
N CYS A 234 11.91 -14.69 -8.65
CA CYS A 234 10.63 -14.45 -7.98
C CYS A 234 9.74 -13.46 -8.76
N THR A 235 9.16 -13.86 -9.90
CA THR A 235 8.35 -12.97 -10.76
C THR A 235 6.85 -13.30 -10.79
N ASN A 236 6.41 -14.37 -10.12
CA ASN A 236 5.00 -14.69 -9.87
C ASN A 236 4.88 -15.76 -8.76
N PRO A 237 5.25 -15.43 -7.52
CA PRO A 237 5.29 -16.42 -6.45
C PRO A 237 3.88 -16.95 -6.13
N ILE A 238 3.75 -18.27 -5.97
CA ILE A 238 2.51 -18.92 -5.49
C ILE A 238 2.52 -19.18 -3.98
N LYS A 239 3.64 -18.89 -3.32
CA LYS A 239 3.88 -19.08 -1.89
C LYS A 239 4.83 -18.00 -1.38
N MET A 240 4.83 -17.82 -0.07
CA MET A 240 5.83 -17.00 0.62
C MET A 240 7.25 -17.39 0.19
N THR A 241 8.02 -16.41 -0.30
CA THR A 241 9.34 -16.63 -0.91
C THR A 241 10.36 -15.65 -0.32
N SER A 242 11.46 -16.15 0.21
CA SER A 242 12.56 -15.32 0.71
C SER A 242 13.46 -14.89 -0.46
N ILE A 243 13.80 -13.60 -0.49
CA ILE A 243 14.71 -13.00 -1.48
C ILE A 243 15.90 -12.30 -0.80
N ALA A 244 16.10 -12.55 0.50
CA ALA A 244 17.23 -12.03 1.26
C ALA A 244 18.49 -12.90 1.07
N GLN A 245 19.66 -12.26 1.09
CA GLN A 245 20.94 -12.93 1.17
C GLN A 245 21.14 -13.54 2.57
N ALA A 246 20.83 -14.83 2.71
CA ALA A 246 20.60 -15.50 3.99
C ALA A 246 21.72 -15.37 5.04
N ALA A 247 22.99 -15.19 4.63
CA ALA A 247 24.12 -15.15 5.56
C ALA A 247 24.31 -13.81 6.29
N VAL A 248 23.84 -12.70 5.70
CA VAL A 248 24.20 -11.34 6.15
C VAL A 248 23.01 -10.39 6.23
N SER A 249 21.85 -10.82 5.73
CA SER A 249 20.66 -9.98 5.59
C SER A 249 19.60 -10.33 6.62
N LYS A 250 18.88 -9.32 7.12
CA LYS A 250 17.56 -9.52 7.71
C LYS A 250 16.59 -10.05 6.65
N PRO A 251 15.53 -10.77 7.06
CA PRO A 251 14.57 -11.33 6.12
C PRO A 251 13.92 -10.29 5.19
N ILE A 252 13.87 -10.63 3.90
CA ILE A 252 13.14 -9.91 2.86
C ILE A 252 12.26 -10.95 2.19
N ILE A 253 10.94 -10.77 2.27
CA ILE A 253 9.99 -11.80 1.86
C ILE A 253 8.99 -11.23 0.85
N VAL A 254 8.71 -11.99 -0.19
CA VAL A 254 7.60 -11.73 -1.10
C VAL A 254 6.44 -12.65 -0.71
N ILE A 255 5.27 -12.06 -0.46
CA ILE A 255 4.04 -12.79 -0.13
C ILE A 255 2.99 -12.49 -1.19
N PRO A 256 2.50 -13.51 -1.93
CA PRO A 256 1.39 -13.29 -2.86
C PRO A 256 0.14 -12.91 -2.08
N THR A 257 -0.45 -11.77 -2.42
CA THR A 257 -1.69 -11.31 -1.80
C THR A 257 -2.87 -12.19 -2.23
N ASN A 258 -3.74 -12.51 -1.27
CA ASN A 258 -5.03 -13.12 -1.54
C ASN A 258 -6.13 -12.44 -0.71
N GLU A 259 -6.49 -11.23 -1.12
CA GLU A 259 -7.54 -10.44 -0.46
C GLU A 259 -8.88 -11.19 -0.43
N SER A 260 -9.23 -11.92 -1.48
CA SER A 260 -10.47 -12.70 -1.55
C SER A 260 -10.53 -13.81 -0.49
N LEU A 261 -9.42 -14.50 -0.24
CA LEU A 261 -9.33 -15.48 0.85
C LEU A 261 -9.49 -14.82 2.21
N GLU A 262 -8.90 -13.63 2.40
CA GLU A 262 -8.99 -12.91 3.66
C GLU A 262 -10.41 -12.39 3.91
N ILE A 263 -11.07 -11.86 2.88
CA ILE A 263 -12.50 -11.51 2.91
C ILE A 263 -13.35 -12.74 3.27
N ALA A 264 -13.06 -13.90 2.68
CA ALA A 264 -13.77 -15.14 2.99
C ALA A 264 -13.56 -15.59 4.45
N ARG A 265 -12.34 -15.47 4.98
CA ARG A 265 -12.02 -15.76 6.39
C ARG A 265 -12.81 -14.85 7.34
N HIS A 266 -12.83 -13.54 7.09
CA HIS A 266 -13.64 -12.59 7.88
C HIS A 266 -15.13 -12.91 7.80
N THR A 267 -15.63 -13.20 6.60
CA THR A 267 -17.03 -13.57 6.35
C THR A 267 -17.41 -14.81 7.18
N ALA A 268 -16.62 -15.89 7.10
CA ALA A 268 -16.86 -17.12 7.84
C ALA A 268 -16.86 -16.90 9.36
N LYS A 269 -15.89 -16.12 9.88
CA LYS A 269 -15.80 -15.79 11.30
C LYS A 269 -17.02 -15.01 11.81
N LEU A 270 -17.49 -14.05 11.02
CA LEU A 270 -18.66 -13.24 11.37
C LEU A 270 -19.97 -14.05 11.31
N LEU A 271 -20.11 -14.98 10.36
CA LEU A 271 -21.25 -15.89 10.30
C LEU A 271 -21.29 -16.83 11.53
N ALA A 272 -20.16 -17.45 11.88
CA ALA A 272 -20.08 -18.34 13.05
C ALA A 272 -20.41 -17.60 14.37
N ALA A 273 -19.99 -16.34 14.50
CA ALA A 273 -20.30 -15.52 15.67
C ALA A 273 -21.80 -15.14 15.76
N ARG A 274 -22.53 -15.09 14.64
CA ARG A 274 -23.98 -14.87 14.63
C ARG A 274 -24.78 -16.11 15.00
N GLU A 275 -24.31 -17.30 14.62
CA GLU A 275 -24.95 -18.57 14.97
C GLU A 275 -24.76 -18.94 16.45
N SER A 276 -23.74 -18.37 17.10
CA SER A 276 -23.42 -18.62 18.51
C SER A 276 -24.13 -17.66 19.50
N ASN A 277 -24.89 -16.68 18.99
CA ASN A 277 -25.67 -15.71 19.75
C ASN A 277 -27.18 -15.93 19.54
#